data_AF-A0A967L895-F1
#
_entry.id   AF-A0A967L895-F1
#
_cell.length_a   1.000
_cell.length_b   1.000
_cell.length_c   1.000
_cell.angle_alpha   90.00
_cell.angle_beta   90.00
_cell.angle_gamma   90.00
#
_symmetry.space_group_name_H-M   'P 1'
#
loop_
_entity.id
_entity.type
_entity.pdbx_description
1 polymer ?
#
loop_
_entity_poly.entity_id
_entity_poly.type
_entity_poly.pdbx_seq_one_letter_code
_entity_poly.pdbx_strand_id
1 'polypeptide(L)'
;MKREYRQVMSTDRRRFFKGSATALAGYWLAGPALLPAKQLAARAAASKNFEIAGVKRTVLRVPYREIPRRAMDRELPHWRYTEVFEVSLKSGHVGLGETLLYYTWGVSSNDDVARVLGKNAADLMWDDSLGAGLQMGLFDAVARALELPIHRLLGRRVHEKTPLSWWNIDTSADDMASECATAHRLGYLSYKTKGRPWFDIHEQVGKSAAAVPPEFKIDMDFNATLLDADRGLPILKALERFPQIDIYESPIPQADVEGNKRIREATRVNIALHYGTPAPRVVVEQGVCDGFVVGGGASRVLQQQGFCSQVDMPFWLQLVGTG
;
A
#
# COMPACT_ATOMS: atom_id res chain seq x y z
N MET A 1 -74.86 9.06 -12.69
CA MET A 1 -75.28 8.03 -13.68
C MET A 1 -74.51 6.74 -13.37
N LYS A 2 -75.19 5.60 -13.40
CA LYS A 2 -74.82 4.31 -12.75
C LYS A 2 -73.64 3.55 -13.39
N ARG A 3 -72.94 2.78 -12.52
CA ARG A 3 -72.24 1.48 -12.70
C ARG A 3 -70.99 1.45 -13.63
N GLU A 4 -69.93 0.67 -13.39
CA GLU A 4 -69.89 -0.69 -12.82
C GLU A 4 -68.51 -1.08 -12.24
N TYR A 5 -68.52 -2.06 -11.33
CA TYR A 5 -67.40 -2.65 -10.58
C TYR A 5 -66.46 -3.52 -11.44
N ARG A 6 -65.16 -3.57 -11.08
CA ARG A 6 -64.41 -4.85 -11.01
C ARG A 6 -63.24 -4.76 -10.02
N GLN A 7 -63.34 -5.63 -9.02
CA GLN A 7 -62.37 -5.90 -7.96
C GLN A 7 -61.31 -6.87 -8.50
N VAL A 8 -60.02 -6.62 -8.27
CA VAL A 8 -58.97 -7.65 -8.38
C VAL A 8 -58.23 -7.72 -7.05
N MET A 9 -58.21 -8.93 -6.51
CA MET A 9 -57.76 -9.28 -5.17
C MET A 9 -56.25 -9.16 -4.98
N SER A 10 -55.90 -8.66 -3.80
CA SER A 10 -54.63 -8.86 -3.11
C SER A 10 -54.30 -10.34 -2.95
N THR A 11 -53.07 -10.74 -3.26
CA THR A 11 -52.53 -12.05 -2.88
C THR A 11 -51.30 -11.90 -2.00
N ASP A 12 -51.42 -12.58 -0.87
CA ASP A 12 -50.65 -12.57 0.35
C ASP A 12 -49.28 -13.29 0.22
N ARG A 13 -48.25 -12.73 0.86
CA ARG A 13 -46.84 -13.16 0.83
C ARG A 13 -46.54 -14.33 1.77
N ARG A 14 -47.46 -15.27 1.97
CA ARG A 14 -47.23 -16.46 2.82
C ARG A 14 -48.00 -17.68 2.34
N ARG A 15 -47.53 -18.32 1.27
CA ARG A 15 -47.73 -19.77 0.97
C ARG A 15 -46.99 -20.13 -0.33
N PHE A 16 -45.70 -20.43 -0.22
CA PHE A 16 -44.96 -21.11 -1.29
C PHE A 16 -44.02 -22.18 -0.70
N PHE A 17 -44.54 -22.96 0.23
CA PHE A 17 -43.93 -24.22 0.66
C PHE A 17 -45.05 -25.22 0.92
N LYS A 18 -45.34 -26.06 -0.08
CA LYS A 18 -45.80 -27.45 0.01
C LYS A 18 -46.37 -27.87 -1.35
N GLY A 19 -45.71 -28.82 -2.00
CA GLY A 19 -46.35 -29.67 -3.01
C GLY A 19 -45.65 -29.76 -4.36
N SER A 20 -44.48 -30.39 -4.40
CA SER A 20 -44.05 -31.23 -5.53
C SER A 20 -42.74 -31.92 -5.18
N ALA A 21 -42.86 -32.94 -4.32
CA ALA A 21 -41.86 -33.99 -4.20
C ALA A 21 -42.25 -35.10 -5.17
N THR A 22 -41.58 -35.22 -6.31
CA THR A 22 -41.26 -36.48 -7.01
C THR A 22 -40.47 -36.20 -8.28
N ALA A 23 -39.47 -37.04 -8.54
CA ALA A 23 -38.60 -37.10 -9.72
C ALA A 23 -37.47 -36.06 -9.81
N LEU A 24 -36.48 -36.20 -8.92
CA LEU A 24 -35.04 -36.20 -9.25
C LEU A 24 -34.27 -36.86 -8.09
N ALA A 25 -34.74 -38.03 -7.68
CA ALA A 25 -33.97 -38.97 -6.87
C ALA A 25 -32.99 -39.68 -7.81
N GLY A 26 -31.74 -39.20 -7.87
CA GLY A 26 -30.73 -39.82 -8.74
C GLY A 26 -29.30 -39.30 -8.63
N TYR A 27 -29.03 -38.17 -7.96
CA TYR A 27 -27.66 -37.63 -7.88
C TYR A 27 -27.28 -37.01 -6.52
N TRP A 28 -27.95 -37.40 -5.42
CA TRP A 28 -27.65 -36.92 -4.07
C TRP A 28 -27.15 -38.00 -3.10
N LEU A 29 -26.43 -39.00 -3.61
CA LEU A 29 -25.66 -39.97 -2.81
C LEU A 29 -24.14 -39.88 -3.07
N ALA A 30 -23.62 -38.65 -3.16
CA ALA A 30 -22.23 -38.40 -2.79
C ALA A 30 -22.27 -37.66 -1.45
N GLY A 31 -22.11 -38.42 -0.35
CA GLY A 31 -21.77 -37.84 0.95
C GLY A 31 -20.46 -37.05 0.89
N PRO A 32 -19.93 -36.52 2.00
CA PRO A 32 -18.56 -36.01 1.98
C PRO A 32 -17.69 -37.17 1.50
N ALA A 33 -17.16 -37.07 0.28
CA ALA A 33 -16.32 -38.12 -0.26
C ALA A 33 -15.13 -38.23 0.67
N LEU A 34 -15.13 -39.27 1.52
CA LEU A 34 -13.97 -39.68 2.29
C LEU A 34 -12.88 -39.94 1.27
N LEU A 35 -12.00 -38.95 1.11
CA LEU A 35 -10.83 -39.08 0.27
C LEU A 35 -10.12 -40.37 0.70
N PRO A 36 -9.74 -41.26 -0.23
CA PRO A 36 -8.97 -42.45 0.09
C PRO A 36 -7.80 -42.10 1.01
N ALA A 37 -7.47 -42.95 1.98
CA ALA A 37 -6.41 -42.68 2.96
C ALA A 37 -5.07 -42.24 2.32
N LYS A 38 -4.77 -42.71 1.10
CA LYS A 38 -3.62 -42.25 0.30
C LYS A 38 -3.72 -40.79 -0.13
N GLN A 39 -4.90 -40.32 -0.54
CA GLN A 39 -5.13 -38.91 -0.87
C GLN A 39 -5.14 -38.01 0.37
N LEU A 40 -5.67 -38.49 1.51
CA LEU A 40 -5.55 -37.79 2.79
C LEU A 40 -4.10 -37.70 3.26
N ALA A 41 -3.34 -38.80 3.16
CA ALA A 41 -1.91 -38.82 3.47
C ALA A 41 -1.09 -37.92 2.54
N ALA A 42 -1.40 -37.92 1.23
CA ALA A 42 -0.76 -37.02 0.27
C ALA A 42 -1.10 -35.55 0.56
N ARG A 43 -2.34 -35.21 0.91
CA ARG A 43 -2.72 -33.86 1.35
C ARG A 43 -2.05 -33.46 2.67
N ALA A 44 -1.97 -34.37 3.64
CA ALA A 44 -1.29 -34.12 4.91
C ALA A 44 0.22 -33.92 4.70
N ALA A 45 0.85 -34.70 3.81
CA ALA A 45 2.24 -34.52 3.42
C ALA A 45 2.45 -33.19 2.67
N ALA A 46 1.55 -32.85 1.73
CA ALA A 46 1.59 -31.57 1.03
C ALA A 46 1.37 -30.37 1.97
N SER A 47 0.56 -30.52 3.02
CA SER A 47 0.42 -29.49 4.06
C SER A 47 1.70 -29.31 4.87
N LYS A 48 2.45 -30.39 5.13
CA LYS A 48 3.76 -30.31 5.80
C LYS A 48 4.82 -29.62 4.96
N ASN A 49 4.66 -29.56 3.64
CA ASN A 49 5.59 -28.85 2.75
C ASN A 49 5.62 -27.34 3.01
N PHE A 50 4.55 -26.77 3.56
CA PHE A 50 4.47 -25.37 3.97
C PHE A 50 4.80 -25.15 5.45
N GLU A 51 5.17 -26.19 6.19
CA GLU A 51 5.57 -26.04 7.58
C GLU A 51 6.89 -25.30 7.68
N ILE A 52 6.96 -24.26 8.52
CA ILE A 52 8.13 -23.43 8.70
C ILE A 52 9.15 -24.20 9.55
N ALA A 53 10.27 -24.54 8.94
CA ALA A 53 11.38 -25.28 9.56
C ALA A 53 12.37 -24.37 10.28
N GLY A 54 12.51 -23.12 9.85
CA GLY A 54 13.46 -22.18 10.45
C GLY A 54 13.27 -20.76 9.93
N VAL A 55 13.70 -19.80 10.74
CA VAL A 55 13.78 -18.39 10.36
C VAL A 55 15.16 -17.89 10.76
N LYS A 56 15.96 -17.47 9.78
CA LYS A 56 17.25 -16.81 10.01
C LYS A 56 17.09 -15.32 9.78
N ARG A 57 17.69 -14.53 10.66
CA ARG A 57 17.66 -13.07 10.65
C ARG A 57 19.09 -12.54 10.57
N THR A 58 19.36 -11.67 9.60
CA THR A 58 20.68 -11.09 9.39
C THR A 58 20.55 -9.57 9.33
N VAL A 59 21.17 -8.87 10.28
CA VAL A 59 21.20 -7.41 10.28
C VAL A 59 22.31 -6.91 9.36
N LEU A 60 21.95 -6.04 8.44
CA LEU A 60 22.82 -5.38 7.49
C LEU A 60 22.81 -3.87 7.73
N ARG A 61 23.94 -3.24 7.45
CA ARG A 61 24.05 -1.77 7.39
C ARG A 61 24.19 -1.36 5.93
N VAL A 62 23.11 -0.88 5.33
CA VAL A 62 23.08 -0.42 3.94
C VAL A 62 23.50 1.06 3.88
N PRO A 63 24.54 1.42 3.11
CA PRO A 63 25.00 2.80 3.04
C PRO A 63 24.09 3.66 2.15
N TYR A 64 23.83 4.91 2.56
CA TYR A 64 23.24 5.91 1.67
C TYR A 64 24.21 6.36 0.58
N ARG A 65 23.67 6.71 -0.59
CA ARG A 65 24.39 7.46 -1.62
C ARG A 65 24.80 8.84 -1.09
N GLU A 66 25.89 9.38 -1.62
CA GLU A 66 26.57 10.56 -1.08
C GLU A 66 25.65 11.79 -0.91
N ILE A 67 24.86 12.14 -1.93
CA ILE A 67 24.00 13.33 -1.89
C ILE A 67 22.88 13.18 -0.84
N PRO A 68 21.99 12.18 -0.92
CA PRO A 68 20.94 12.01 0.11
C PRO A 68 21.52 11.80 1.51
N ARG A 69 22.72 11.21 1.64
CA ARG A 69 23.39 11.00 2.94
C ARG A 69 23.50 12.29 3.75
N ARG A 70 23.81 13.42 3.11
CA ARG A 70 24.03 14.72 3.80
C ARG A 70 22.83 15.13 4.66
N ALA A 71 21.61 14.87 4.16
CA ALA A 71 20.38 15.14 4.88
C ALA A 71 19.89 13.94 5.70
N MET A 72 20.03 12.72 5.17
CA MET A 72 19.60 11.49 5.85
C MET A 72 20.37 11.23 7.14
N ASP A 73 21.66 11.58 7.23
CA ASP A 73 22.42 11.39 8.49
C ASP A 73 21.94 12.32 9.61
N ARG A 74 21.32 13.46 9.27
CA ARG A 74 20.68 14.37 10.22
C ARG A 74 19.31 13.84 10.65
N GLU A 75 18.46 13.52 9.69
CA GLU A 75 17.03 13.26 9.95
C GLU A 75 16.73 11.79 10.23
N LEU A 76 17.32 10.89 9.45
CA LEU A 76 16.98 9.46 9.42
C LEU A 76 18.24 8.56 9.42
N PRO A 77 19.21 8.74 10.32
CA PRO A 77 20.47 7.97 10.29
C PRO A 77 20.23 6.46 10.49
N HIS A 78 19.10 6.09 11.06
CA HIS A 78 18.72 4.73 11.43
C HIS A 78 18.11 3.91 10.29
N TRP A 79 17.71 4.50 9.15
CA TRP A 79 17.20 3.70 8.00
C TRP A 79 18.28 2.85 7.33
N ARG A 80 19.56 3.02 7.71
CA ARG A 80 20.67 2.17 7.25
C ARG A 80 20.58 0.74 7.79
N TYR A 81 19.86 0.52 8.90
CA TYR A 81 19.82 -0.76 9.58
C TYR A 81 18.61 -1.57 9.10
N THR A 82 18.88 -2.53 8.22
CA THR A 82 17.88 -3.46 7.70
C THR A 82 18.18 -4.87 8.19
N GLU A 83 17.14 -5.58 8.59
CA GLU A 83 17.21 -6.99 8.90
C GLU A 83 16.59 -7.80 7.76
N VAL A 84 17.37 -8.73 7.21
CA VAL A 84 16.95 -9.68 6.18
C VAL A 84 16.49 -10.97 6.84
N PHE A 85 15.34 -11.47 6.42
CA PHE A 85 14.71 -12.70 6.87
C PHE A 85 14.86 -13.79 5.80
N GLU A 86 15.30 -14.97 6.22
CA GLU A 86 15.30 -16.19 5.42
C GLU A 86 14.37 -17.20 6.10
N VAL A 87 13.17 -17.40 5.53
CA VAL A 87 12.14 -18.29 6.07
C VAL A 87 12.21 -19.63 5.33
N SER A 88 12.70 -20.66 6.01
CA SER A 88 12.86 -22.01 5.46
C SER A 88 11.63 -22.86 5.72
N LEU A 89 11.12 -23.53 4.68
CA LEU A 89 10.04 -24.51 4.77
C LEU A 89 10.59 -25.94 4.81
N LYS A 90 9.83 -26.89 5.36
CA LYS A 90 10.19 -28.31 5.34
C LYS A 90 10.28 -28.91 3.93
N SER A 91 9.66 -28.27 2.94
CA SER A 91 9.84 -28.64 1.53
C SER A 91 11.23 -28.29 0.96
N GLY A 92 12.06 -27.57 1.72
CA GLY A 92 13.39 -27.10 1.29
C GLY A 92 13.39 -25.74 0.62
N HIS A 93 12.22 -25.13 0.37
CA HIS A 93 12.13 -23.77 -0.17
C HIS A 93 12.43 -22.73 0.90
N VAL A 94 13.04 -21.62 0.49
CA VAL A 94 13.37 -20.48 1.37
C VAL A 94 12.79 -19.21 0.78
N GLY A 95 12.03 -18.47 1.58
CA GLY A 95 11.52 -17.14 1.24
C GLY A 95 12.35 -16.03 1.86
N LEU A 96 12.40 -14.89 1.19
CA LEU A 96 13.12 -13.70 1.61
C LEU A 96 12.16 -12.57 2.01
N GLY A 97 12.53 -11.84 3.05
CA GLY A 97 11.88 -10.61 3.44
C GLY A 97 12.85 -9.63 4.10
N GLU A 98 12.42 -8.39 4.28
CA GLU A 98 13.24 -7.37 4.91
C GLU A 98 12.44 -6.47 5.84
N THR A 99 13.13 -5.95 6.87
CA THR A 99 12.59 -5.00 7.84
C THR A 99 13.63 -3.90 8.07
N LEU A 100 13.25 -2.64 7.88
CA LEU A 100 14.01 -1.53 8.47
C LEU A 100 13.76 -1.54 9.99
N LEU A 101 14.80 -1.79 10.78
CA LEU A 101 14.68 -2.05 12.23
C LEU A 101 14.06 -0.91 13.02
N TYR A 102 14.23 0.32 12.53
CA TYR A 102 13.82 1.54 13.23
C TYR A 102 12.80 2.36 12.43
N TYR A 103 12.33 1.86 11.29
CA TYR A 103 11.34 2.55 10.47
C TYR A 103 10.62 1.58 9.55
N THR A 104 9.51 1.02 10.02
CA THR A 104 8.56 0.29 9.18
C THR A 104 7.21 0.26 9.90
N TRP A 105 6.19 -0.25 9.22
CA TRP A 105 4.86 -0.39 9.81
C TRP A 105 4.79 -1.47 10.90
N GLY A 106 5.73 -2.42 10.93
CA GLY A 106 5.85 -3.43 11.99
C GLY A 106 7.19 -4.16 11.93
N VAL A 107 7.84 -4.33 13.09
CA VAL A 107 9.15 -4.99 13.24
C VAL A 107 8.94 -6.33 13.94
N SER A 108 9.43 -7.42 13.33
CA SER A 108 9.27 -8.77 13.89
C SER A 108 10.18 -8.98 15.11
N SER A 109 9.59 -9.49 16.20
CA SER A 109 10.29 -9.85 17.43
C SER A 109 10.78 -11.31 17.43
N ASN A 110 11.54 -11.70 18.46
CA ASN A 110 11.87 -13.12 18.68
C ASN A 110 10.62 -13.95 19.02
N ASP A 111 9.62 -13.35 19.67
CA ASP A 111 8.36 -14.02 20.00
C ASP A 111 7.54 -14.30 18.73
N ASP A 112 7.57 -13.38 17.76
CA ASP A 112 6.95 -13.62 16.44
C ASP A 112 7.62 -14.78 15.71
N VAL A 113 8.95 -14.86 15.75
CA VAL A 113 9.69 -16.00 15.19
C VAL A 113 9.27 -17.31 15.89
N ALA A 114 9.26 -17.33 17.22
CA ALA A 114 8.84 -18.51 17.98
C ALA A 114 7.40 -18.92 17.66
N ARG A 115 6.51 -17.94 17.46
CA ARG A 115 5.09 -18.13 17.15
C ARG A 115 4.84 -18.80 15.80
N VAL A 116 5.72 -18.60 14.81
CA VAL A 116 5.56 -19.16 13.46
C VAL A 116 6.26 -20.51 13.26
N LEU A 117 7.30 -20.82 14.04
CA LEU A 117 8.03 -22.09 13.88
C LEU A 117 7.12 -23.31 14.03
N GLY A 118 7.26 -24.28 13.12
CA GLY A 118 6.44 -25.50 13.09
C GLY A 118 5.00 -25.30 12.64
N LYS A 119 4.60 -24.07 12.26
CA LYS A 119 3.27 -23.79 11.71
C LYS A 119 3.30 -23.73 10.19
N ASN A 120 2.13 -23.82 9.59
CA ASN A 120 1.98 -23.70 8.14
C ASN A 120 2.08 -22.22 7.73
N ALA A 121 3.01 -21.90 6.83
CA ALA A 121 3.25 -20.55 6.34
C ALA A 121 2.03 -19.94 5.63
N ALA A 122 1.23 -20.76 4.93
CA ALA A 122 0.04 -20.28 4.23
C ALA A 122 -1.06 -19.79 5.19
N ASP A 123 -1.12 -20.32 6.41
CA ASP A 123 -2.06 -19.89 7.45
C ASP A 123 -1.66 -18.55 8.08
N LEU A 124 -0.39 -18.14 7.93
CA LEU A 124 0.22 -17.03 8.66
C LEU A 124 0.63 -15.85 7.76
N MET A 125 0.82 -16.05 6.45
CA MET A 125 1.35 -15.01 5.57
C MET A 125 0.48 -13.74 5.53
N TRP A 126 -0.81 -13.83 5.85
CA TRP A 126 -1.72 -12.68 5.93
C TRP A 126 -1.81 -12.03 7.32
N ASP A 127 -1.07 -12.52 8.31
CA ASP A 127 -1.04 -11.92 9.65
C ASP A 127 -0.09 -10.72 9.70
N ASP A 128 -0.65 -9.52 9.57
CA ASP A 128 0.10 -8.28 9.65
C ASP A 128 0.84 -8.13 11.00
N SER A 129 0.38 -8.73 12.10
CA SER A 129 1.05 -8.58 13.41
C SER A 129 2.49 -9.11 13.44
N LEU A 130 2.88 -9.93 12.45
CA LEU A 130 4.22 -10.48 12.31
C LEU A 130 5.27 -9.44 11.87
N GLY A 131 4.85 -8.27 11.40
CA GLY A 131 5.75 -7.24 10.87
C GLY A 131 6.26 -7.51 9.46
N ALA A 132 6.96 -6.52 8.89
CA ALA A 132 7.29 -6.46 7.47
C ALA A 132 8.11 -7.66 6.98
N GLY A 133 9.30 -7.86 7.53
CA GLY A 133 10.25 -8.83 7.01
C GLY A 133 9.79 -10.27 7.16
N LEU A 134 9.20 -10.63 8.30
CA LEU A 134 8.66 -11.98 8.48
C LEU A 134 7.45 -12.23 7.58
N GLN A 135 6.53 -11.26 7.46
CA GLN A 135 5.38 -11.40 6.57
C GLN A 135 5.81 -11.54 5.10
N MET A 136 6.76 -10.71 4.64
CA MET A 136 7.35 -10.81 3.31
C MET A 136 8.00 -12.17 3.06
N GLY A 137 8.81 -12.65 4.02
CA GLY A 137 9.47 -13.95 3.93
C GLY A 137 8.49 -15.12 3.83
N LEU A 138 7.35 -15.04 4.54
CA LEU A 138 6.29 -16.05 4.45
C LEU A 138 5.62 -16.06 3.07
N PHE A 139 5.28 -14.90 2.52
CA PHE A 139 4.72 -14.80 1.16
C PHE A 139 5.68 -15.36 0.11
N ASP A 140 6.95 -14.97 0.17
CA ASP A 140 7.96 -15.45 -0.79
C ASP A 140 8.18 -16.97 -0.67
N ALA A 141 8.24 -17.50 0.56
CA ALA A 141 8.43 -18.94 0.80
C ALA A 141 7.26 -19.76 0.22
N VAL A 142 6.02 -19.32 0.46
CA VAL A 142 4.82 -19.97 -0.05
C VAL A 142 4.77 -19.89 -1.58
N ALA A 143 5.05 -18.72 -2.16
CA ALA A 143 5.04 -18.51 -3.60
C ALA A 143 6.06 -19.40 -4.32
N ARG A 144 7.29 -19.50 -3.78
CA ARG A 144 8.34 -20.38 -4.30
C ARG A 144 7.96 -21.85 -4.23
N ALA A 145 7.43 -22.31 -3.09
CA ALA A 145 6.98 -23.69 -2.94
C ALA A 145 5.83 -24.07 -3.88
N LEU A 146 5.07 -23.08 -4.36
CA LEU A 146 4.02 -23.25 -5.36
C LEU A 146 4.50 -23.02 -6.80
N GLU A 147 5.76 -22.61 -7.00
CA GLU A 147 6.31 -22.19 -8.29
C GLU A 147 5.49 -21.07 -8.96
N LEU A 148 4.97 -20.14 -8.14
CA LEU A 148 4.16 -19.01 -8.58
C LEU A 148 4.84 -17.68 -8.25
N PRO A 149 4.64 -16.64 -9.07
CA PRO A 149 5.01 -15.29 -8.66
C PRO A 149 4.05 -14.78 -7.56
N ILE A 150 4.58 -14.04 -6.58
CA ILE A 150 3.83 -13.57 -5.38
C ILE A 150 2.51 -12.88 -5.75
N HIS A 151 2.48 -12.09 -6.83
CA HIS A 151 1.26 -11.38 -7.22
C HIS A 151 0.06 -12.31 -7.43
N ARG A 152 0.26 -13.61 -7.76
CA ARG A 152 -0.83 -14.59 -7.91
C ARG A 152 -1.47 -14.99 -6.57
N LEU A 153 -0.75 -14.78 -5.46
CA LEU A 153 -1.29 -14.93 -4.11
C LEU A 153 -2.09 -13.69 -3.70
N LEU A 154 -1.78 -12.53 -4.27
CA LEU A 154 -2.40 -11.25 -3.93
C LEU A 154 -3.60 -10.90 -4.83
N GLY A 155 -3.61 -11.38 -6.08
CA GLY A 155 -4.71 -11.15 -7.02
C GLY A 155 -4.32 -11.23 -8.50
N ARG A 156 -5.15 -10.61 -9.34
CA ARG A 156 -4.87 -10.53 -10.78
C ARG A 156 -3.81 -9.46 -11.04
N ARG A 157 -2.81 -9.77 -11.86
CA ARG A 157 -1.88 -8.77 -12.38
C ARG A 157 -2.64 -7.82 -13.31
N VAL A 158 -2.67 -6.53 -12.94
CA VAL A 158 -3.30 -5.46 -13.73
C VAL A 158 -2.29 -4.55 -14.42
N HIS A 159 -1.04 -4.54 -13.94
CA HIS A 159 0.05 -3.77 -14.54
C HIS A 159 1.25 -4.67 -14.81
N GLU A 160 1.87 -4.50 -15.98
CA GLU A 160 3.15 -5.15 -16.26
C GLU A 160 4.34 -4.40 -15.67
N LYS A 161 4.24 -3.06 -15.69
CA LYS A 161 5.20 -2.12 -15.13
C LYS A 161 4.44 -1.17 -14.20
N THR A 162 5.03 -0.85 -13.05
CA THR A 162 4.46 0.08 -12.08
C THR A 162 5.34 1.34 -12.04
N PRO A 163 4.75 2.56 -12.07
CA PRO A 163 5.52 3.79 -11.89
C PRO A 163 6.25 3.80 -10.55
N LEU A 164 7.47 4.33 -10.54
CA LEU A 164 8.27 4.52 -9.35
C LEU A 164 8.78 5.97 -9.33
N SER A 165 8.59 6.65 -8.19
CA SER A 165 9.09 8.02 -7.99
C SER A 165 10.44 7.97 -7.27
N TRP A 166 11.39 8.80 -7.71
CA TRP A 166 12.69 8.94 -7.06
C TRP A 166 12.53 9.71 -5.75
N TRP A 167 12.78 9.07 -4.62
CA TRP A 167 12.52 9.66 -3.31
C TRP A 167 13.78 10.21 -2.64
N ASN A 168 13.66 11.43 -2.10
CA ASN A 168 14.62 12.02 -1.18
C ASN A 168 13.93 12.63 0.04
N ILE A 169 14.66 12.71 1.15
CA ILE A 169 14.30 13.55 2.31
C ILE A 169 14.43 15.05 1.94
N ASP A 170 14.09 15.98 2.84
CA ASP A 170 14.35 17.40 2.59
C ASP A 170 15.84 17.68 2.45
N THR A 171 16.23 18.30 1.34
CA THR A 171 17.61 18.66 1.01
C THR A 171 17.75 20.14 0.66
N SER A 172 18.98 20.63 0.51
CA SER A 172 19.22 21.95 -0.08
C SER A 172 18.64 22.06 -1.50
N ALA A 173 18.48 23.29 -2.01
CA ALA A 173 18.02 23.52 -3.38
C ALA A 173 18.97 22.93 -4.44
N ASP A 174 20.28 23.02 -4.20
CA ASP A 174 21.29 22.47 -5.11
C ASP A 174 21.29 20.93 -5.11
N ASP A 175 21.18 20.31 -3.93
CA ASP A 175 21.07 18.85 -3.84
C ASP A 175 19.76 18.36 -4.49
N MET A 176 18.62 19.04 -4.24
CA MET A 176 17.34 18.66 -4.85
C MET A 176 17.39 18.73 -6.38
N ALA A 177 17.95 19.80 -6.95
CA ALA A 177 18.08 19.96 -8.39
C ALA A 177 19.03 18.91 -8.99
N SER A 178 20.15 18.62 -8.33
CA SER A 178 21.11 17.58 -8.72
C SER A 178 20.47 16.17 -8.71
N GLU A 179 19.63 15.91 -7.71
CA GLU A 179 18.88 14.65 -7.61
C GLU A 179 17.80 14.52 -8.68
N CYS A 180 17.07 15.59 -8.98
CA CYS A 180 16.12 15.62 -10.10
C CYS A 180 16.81 15.35 -11.44
N ALA A 181 17.94 16.00 -11.71
CA ALA A 181 18.74 15.75 -12.92
C ALA A 181 19.26 14.32 -12.98
N THR A 182 19.70 13.76 -11.84
CA THR A 182 20.16 12.38 -11.75
C THR A 182 19.01 11.39 -12.00
N ALA A 183 17.86 11.59 -11.37
CA ALA A 183 16.67 10.76 -11.55
C ALA A 183 16.24 10.73 -13.03
N HIS A 184 16.12 11.91 -13.66
CA HIS A 184 15.77 12.02 -15.07
C HIS A 184 16.79 11.29 -15.97
N ARG A 185 18.09 11.47 -15.73
CA ARG A 185 19.16 10.76 -16.49
C ARG A 185 19.07 9.25 -16.34
N LEU A 186 18.60 8.74 -15.21
CA LEU A 186 18.40 7.30 -14.96
C LEU A 186 17.07 6.77 -15.49
N GLY A 187 16.27 7.62 -16.16
CA GLY A 187 15.00 7.24 -16.78
C GLY A 187 13.78 7.33 -15.85
N TYR A 188 13.92 7.92 -14.66
CA TYR A 188 12.76 8.26 -13.84
C TYR A 188 12.02 9.44 -14.46
N LEU A 189 10.70 9.45 -14.28
CA LEU A 189 9.82 10.53 -14.74
C LEU A 189 9.23 11.34 -13.59
N SER A 190 9.50 10.92 -12.35
CA SER A 190 8.92 11.50 -11.15
C SER A 190 9.93 11.52 -10.02
N TYR A 191 9.83 12.55 -9.19
CA TYR A 191 10.61 12.80 -7.99
C TYR A 191 9.69 13.18 -6.84
N LYS A 192 9.96 12.65 -5.65
CA LYS A 192 9.20 12.96 -4.43
C LYS A 192 10.14 13.44 -3.34
N THR A 193 9.81 14.57 -2.74
CA THR A 193 10.58 15.15 -1.64
C THR A 193 9.70 15.81 -0.59
N LYS A 194 10.34 16.54 0.32
CA LYS A 194 9.74 17.19 1.46
C LYS A 194 9.74 18.71 1.31
N GLY A 195 8.57 19.34 1.42
CA GLY A 195 8.46 20.79 1.59
C GLY A 195 8.68 21.14 3.06
N ARG A 196 9.69 21.95 3.37
CA ARG A 196 10.04 22.31 4.76
C ARG A 196 10.31 23.81 4.93
N PRO A 197 9.91 24.40 6.07
CA PRO A 197 10.02 25.85 6.29
C PRO A 197 11.46 26.34 6.52
N TRP A 198 12.43 25.44 6.75
CA TRP A 198 13.85 25.80 6.91
C TRP A 198 14.64 25.84 5.60
N PHE A 199 14.01 25.52 4.46
CA PHE A 199 14.55 25.74 3.13
C PHE A 199 13.72 26.77 2.37
N ASP A 200 14.36 27.54 1.50
CA ASP A 200 13.63 28.35 0.53
C ASP A 200 13.02 27.42 -0.53
N ILE A 201 11.72 27.20 -0.40
CA ILE A 201 10.98 26.27 -1.26
C ILE A 201 10.81 26.80 -2.69
N HIS A 202 10.84 28.12 -2.87
CA HIS A 202 10.79 28.72 -4.20
C HIS A 202 12.11 28.51 -4.93
N GLU A 203 13.24 28.65 -4.22
CA GLU A 203 14.56 28.33 -4.78
C GLU A 203 14.69 26.84 -5.09
N GLN A 204 14.26 25.95 -4.18
CA GLN A 204 14.25 24.49 -4.39
C GLN A 204 13.50 24.10 -5.67
N VAL A 205 12.25 24.54 -5.80
CA VAL A 205 11.43 24.21 -6.97
C VAL A 205 11.96 24.89 -8.22
N GLY A 206 12.39 26.15 -8.15
CA GLY A 206 12.93 26.89 -9.29
C GLY A 206 14.17 26.23 -9.89
N LYS A 207 15.15 25.86 -9.06
CA LYS A 207 16.37 25.16 -9.52
C LYS A 207 16.06 23.77 -10.04
N SER A 208 15.19 23.02 -9.36
CA SER A 208 14.83 21.66 -9.77
C SER A 208 14.08 21.66 -11.10
N ALA A 209 13.10 22.55 -11.27
CA ALA A 209 12.35 22.71 -12.52
C ALA A 209 13.25 23.13 -13.70
N ALA A 210 14.31 23.90 -13.47
CA ALA A 210 15.28 24.24 -14.51
C ALA A 210 16.19 23.07 -14.91
N ALA A 211 16.31 22.04 -14.08
CA ALA A 211 17.21 20.90 -14.28
C ALA A 211 16.56 19.72 -15.03
N VAL A 212 15.24 19.73 -15.22
CA VAL A 212 14.46 18.64 -15.82
C VAL A 212 13.40 19.19 -16.80
N PRO A 213 12.94 18.40 -17.78
CA PRO A 213 11.95 18.87 -18.73
C PRO A 213 10.57 19.11 -18.07
N PRO A 214 9.67 19.89 -18.69
CA PRO A 214 8.35 20.23 -18.14
C PRO A 214 7.45 19.03 -17.81
N GLU A 215 7.63 17.91 -18.51
CA GLU A 215 6.91 16.65 -18.30
C GLU A 215 7.37 15.85 -17.08
N PHE A 216 8.55 16.14 -16.53
CA PHE A 216 9.04 15.50 -15.31
C PHE A 216 8.24 15.98 -14.10
N LYS A 217 7.85 15.07 -13.21
CA LYS A 217 6.96 15.36 -12.09
C LYS A 217 7.69 15.49 -10.76
N ILE A 218 7.28 16.46 -9.96
CA ILE A 218 7.81 16.74 -8.63
C ILE A 218 6.64 16.76 -7.65
N ASP A 219 6.69 15.84 -6.69
CA ASP A 219 5.75 15.70 -5.58
C ASP A 219 6.37 16.28 -4.31
N MET A 220 5.60 17.11 -3.60
CA MET A 220 6.05 17.81 -2.40
C MET A 220 5.22 17.39 -1.19
N ASP A 221 5.84 16.67 -0.26
CA ASP A 221 5.23 16.30 1.02
C ASP A 221 5.59 17.28 2.12
N PHE A 222 4.58 18.03 2.58
CA PHE A 222 4.76 19.05 3.60
C PHE A 222 4.64 18.52 5.02
N ASN A 223 4.09 17.32 5.23
CA ASN A 223 3.78 16.76 6.55
C ASN A 223 3.16 17.81 7.50
N ALA A 224 2.15 18.52 7.01
CA ALA A 224 1.38 19.55 7.70
C ALA A 224 2.13 20.85 8.06
N THR A 225 3.33 21.08 7.55
CA THR A 225 4.14 22.25 7.93
C THR A 225 3.61 23.59 7.40
N LEU A 226 2.61 23.60 6.51
CA LEU A 226 1.92 24.84 6.10
C LEU A 226 0.86 25.32 7.10
N LEU A 227 0.61 24.54 8.16
CA LEU A 227 -0.28 24.83 9.29
C LEU A 227 -1.78 24.85 8.97
N ASP A 228 -2.22 25.68 8.04
CA ASP A 228 -3.63 25.83 7.66
C ASP A 228 -3.78 26.37 6.23
N ALA A 229 -5.01 26.37 5.72
CA ALA A 229 -5.30 26.79 4.36
C ALA A 229 -4.95 28.25 4.08
N ASP A 230 -5.16 29.16 5.03
CA ASP A 230 -4.93 30.60 4.81
C ASP A 230 -3.43 30.90 4.63
N ARG A 231 -2.58 30.23 5.40
CA ARG A 231 -1.11 30.33 5.29
C ARG A 231 -0.55 29.52 4.13
N GLY A 232 -1.08 28.32 3.90
CA GLY A 232 -0.57 27.40 2.89
C GLY A 232 -0.90 27.82 1.45
N LEU A 233 -2.13 28.30 1.20
CA LEU A 233 -2.61 28.57 -0.16
C LEU A 233 -1.70 29.51 -0.97
N PRO A 234 -1.25 30.67 -0.46
CA PRO A 234 -0.37 31.55 -1.23
C PRO A 234 0.92 30.85 -1.68
N ILE A 235 1.49 29.99 -0.84
CA ILE A 235 2.72 29.23 -1.13
C ILE A 235 2.42 28.18 -2.21
N LEU A 236 1.38 27.37 -2.02
CA LEU A 236 0.98 26.33 -2.97
C LEU A 236 0.63 26.93 -4.36
N LYS A 237 -0.02 28.10 -4.39
CA LYS A 237 -0.36 28.84 -5.62
C LYS A 237 0.85 29.46 -6.31
N ALA A 238 1.93 29.74 -5.57
CA ALA A 238 3.18 30.18 -6.16
C ALA A 238 3.94 28.99 -6.78
N LEU A 239 3.96 27.84 -6.11
CA LEU A 239 4.65 26.63 -6.58
C LEU A 239 3.93 25.98 -7.79
N GLU A 240 2.60 26.00 -7.85
CA GLU A 240 1.86 25.37 -8.97
C GLU A 240 2.14 26.01 -10.34
N ARG A 241 2.79 27.19 -10.37
CA ARG A 241 3.18 27.87 -11.62
C ARG A 241 4.23 27.07 -12.40
N PHE A 242 4.97 26.20 -11.72
CA PHE A 242 5.91 25.27 -12.36
C PHE A 242 5.15 24.03 -12.85
N PRO A 243 5.17 23.71 -14.16
CA PRO A 243 4.41 22.58 -14.73
C PRO A 243 4.82 21.21 -14.16
N GLN A 244 6.04 21.12 -13.61
CA GLN A 244 6.57 19.92 -12.98
C GLN A 244 5.86 19.58 -11.67
N ILE A 245 5.30 20.55 -10.95
CA ILE A 245 4.63 20.29 -9.66
C ILE A 245 3.31 19.56 -9.91
N ASP A 246 3.17 18.37 -9.31
CA ASP A 246 2.09 17.42 -9.62
C ASP A 246 1.26 17.00 -8.40
N ILE A 247 1.90 16.74 -7.26
CA ILE A 247 1.23 16.36 -6.01
C ILE A 247 1.72 17.21 -4.83
N TYR A 248 0.76 17.70 -4.02
CA TYR A 248 1.01 18.15 -2.65
C TYR A 248 0.49 17.10 -1.67
N GLU A 249 1.41 16.51 -0.90
CA GLU A 249 1.06 15.55 0.14
C GLU A 249 0.98 16.23 1.50
N SER A 250 -0.14 16.00 2.20
CA SER A 250 -0.42 16.52 3.54
C SER A 250 0.01 17.99 3.72
N PRO A 251 -0.47 18.93 2.90
CA PRO A 251 -0.03 20.34 2.96
C PRO A 251 -0.21 20.92 4.37
N ILE A 252 -1.37 20.64 4.97
CA ILE A 252 -1.78 21.08 6.32
C ILE A 252 -2.19 19.84 7.15
N PRO A 253 -2.51 19.96 8.45
CA PRO A 253 -2.99 18.84 9.24
C PRO A 253 -4.16 18.13 8.55
N GLN A 254 -4.02 16.82 8.31
CA GLN A 254 -5.01 16.07 7.51
C GLN A 254 -6.41 16.03 8.15
N ALA A 255 -6.48 16.21 9.47
CA ALA A 255 -7.74 16.28 10.21
C ALA A 255 -8.53 17.58 9.93
N ASP A 256 -7.90 18.62 9.39
CA ASP A 256 -8.57 19.83 8.93
C ASP A 256 -9.24 19.58 7.57
N VAL A 257 -10.42 18.96 7.63
CA VAL A 257 -11.20 18.57 6.46
C VAL A 257 -11.55 19.78 5.57
N GLU A 258 -12.03 20.86 6.18
CA GLU A 258 -12.43 22.07 5.46
C GLU A 258 -11.21 22.77 4.84
N GLY A 259 -10.10 22.85 5.57
CA GLY A 259 -8.86 23.44 5.05
C GLY A 259 -8.30 22.67 3.86
N ASN A 260 -8.24 21.33 3.94
CA ASN A 260 -7.74 20.51 2.83
C ASN A 260 -8.66 20.59 1.61
N LYS A 261 -9.99 20.61 1.81
CA LYS A 261 -10.97 20.83 0.74
C LYS A 261 -10.76 22.18 0.05
N ARG A 262 -10.64 23.27 0.83
CA ARG A 262 -10.36 24.62 0.31
C ARG A 262 -9.08 24.65 -0.52
N ILE A 263 -8.03 23.95 -0.06
CA ILE A 263 -6.77 23.85 -0.81
C ILE A 263 -6.99 23.14 -2.14
N ARG A 264 -7.57 21.93 -2.09
CA ARG A 264 -7.82 21.10 -3.26
C ARG A 264 -8.63 21.83 -4.34
N GLU A 265 -9.67 22.55 -3.94
CA GLU A 265 -10.52 23.31 -4.87
C GLU A 265 -9.81 24.52 -5.50
N ALA A 266 -8.75 25.03 -4.87
CA ALA A 266 -8.09 26.27 -5.27
C ALA A 266 -6.82 26.07 -6.11
N THR A 267 -6.24 24.86 -6.15
CA THR A 267 -5.01 24.57 -6.90
C THR A 267 -5.26 23.62 -8.07
N ARG A 268 -4.41 23.68 -9.10
CA ARG A 268 -4.40 22.67 -10.19
C ARG A 268 -3.64 21.38 -9.81
N VAL A 269 -2.93 21.39 -8.68
CA VAL A 269 -2.03 20.32 -8.24
C VAL A 269 -2.82 19.33 -7.40
N ASN A 270 -2.60 18.03 -7.61
CA ASN A 270 -3.35 17.02 -6.89
C ASN A 270 -3.02 17.05 -5.40
N ILE A 271 -4.02 16.86 -4.55
CA ILE A 271 -3.84 16.74 -3.11
C ILE A 271 -3.85 15.27 -2.71
N ALA A 272 -2.88 14.85 -1.91
CA ALA A 272 -2.82 13.50 -1.40
C ALA A 272 -2.69 13.46 0.12
N LEU A 273 -3.39 12.49 0.73
CA LEU A 273 -3.41 12.30 2.18
C LEU A 273 -3.11 10.84 2.51
N HIS A 274 -2.45 10.59 3.64
CA HIS A 274 -2.34 9.26 4.19
C HIS A 274 -3.71 8.67 4.53
N TYR A 275 -3.92 7.44 4.10
CA TYR A 275 -5.15 6.71 4.37
C TYR A 275 -5.39 6.56 5.88
N GLY A 276 -6.62 6.88 6.32
CA GLY A 276 -7.10 6.60 7.67
C GLY A 276 -7.48 7.84 8.47
N THR A 277 -6.78 8.97 8.27
CA THR A 277 -7.09 10.24 8.92
C THR A 277 -7.10 11.38 7.89
N PRO A 278 -8.26 12.00 7.60
CA PRO A 278 -9.57 11.74 8.19
C PRO A 278 -10.11 10.36 7.77
N ALA A 279 -11.21 9.91 8.39
CA ALA A 279 -11.81 8.64 8.01
C ALA A 279 -12.06 8.60 6.49
N PRO A 280 -11.66 7.54 5.77
CA PRO A 280 -11.71 7.50 4.30
C PRO A 280 -13.09 7.82 3.71
N ARG A 281 -14.17 7.43 4.42
CA ARG A 281 -15.55 7.80 4.06
C ARG A 281 -15.76 9.31 4.03
N VAL A 282 -15.24 10.04 5.02
CA VAL A 282 -15.32 11.51 5.08
C VAL A 282 -14.56 12.14 3.92
N VAL A 283 -13.38 11.60 3.59
CA VAL A 283 -12.57 12.07 2.46
C VAL A 283 -13.35 11.99 1.15
N VAL A 284 -14.01 10.86 0.88
CA VAL A 284 -14.79 10.66 -0.35
C VAL A 284 -16.08 11.48 -0.36
N GLU A 285 -16.85 11.45 0.73
CA GLU A 285 -18.14 12.17 0.82
C GLU A 285 -17.97 13.69 0.69
N GLN A 286 -16.84 14.24 1.13
CA GLN A 286 -16.59 15.69 1.16
C GLN A 286 -15.57 16.15 0.12
N GLY A 287 -14.95 15.23 -0.64
CA GLY A 287 -13.97 15.55 -1.67
C GLY A 287 -12.71 16.21 -1.12
N VAL A 288 -12.10 15.62 -0.08
CA VAL A 288 -11.02 16.25 0.71
C VAL A 288 -9.64 16.18 0.03
N CYS A 289 -9.38 15.10 -0.72
CA CYS A 289 -8.14 14.93 -1.50
C CYS A 289 -8.42 14.20 -2.81
N ASP A 290 -7.43 14.14 -3.70
CA ASP A 290 -7.51 13.48 -5.01
C ASP A 290 -6.95 12.06 -4.99
N GLY A 291 -6.15 11.70 -3.99
CA GLY A 291 -5.60 10.35 -3.85
C GLY A 291 -5.10 10.03 -2.45
N PHE A 292 -4.82 8.75 -2.22
CA PHE A 292 -4.33 8.25 -0.93
C PHE A 292 -2.88 7.78 -0.96
N VAL A 293 -2.18 7.99 0.16
CA VAL A 293 -0.95 7.28 0.50
C VAL A 293 -1.31 6.05 1.33
N VAL A 294 -1.03 4.87 0.78
CA VAL A 294 -1.36 3.57 1.40
C VAL A 294 -0.09 2.89 1.92
N GLY A 295 -0.19 2.25 3.07
CA GLY A 295 0.90 1.49 3.67
C GLY A 295 0.41 0.55 4.78
N GLY A 296 1.30 -0.32 5.25
CA GLY A 296 1.02 -1.34 6.25
C GLY A 296 1.38 -2.75 5.75
N GLY A 297 0.93 -3.76 6.51
CA GLY A 297 1.03 -5.16 6.11
C GLY A 297 0.08 -5.54 4.98
N ALA A 298 0.29 -6.72 4.41
CA ALA A 298 -0.41 -7.17 3.20
C ALA A 298 -1.94 -7.15 3.35
N SER A 299 -2.47 -7.60 4.50
CA SER A 299 -3.92 -7.62 4.73
C SER A 299 -4.49 -6.21 4.77
N ARG A 300 -3.86 -5.31 5.54
CA ARG A 300 -4.24 -3.91 5.62
C ARG A 300 -4.15 -3.21 4.27
N VAL A 301 -3.08 -3.43 3.50
CA VAL A 301 -2.91 -2.85 2.16
C VAL A 301 -4.02 -3.29 1.22
N LEU A 302 -4.36 -4.58 1.18
CA LEU A 302 -5.47 -5.05 0.34
C LEU A 302 -6.84 -4.53 0.80
N GLN A 303 -7.06 -4.39 2.11
CA GLN A 303 -8.29 -3.78 2.63
C GLN A 303 -8.44 -2.33 2.15
N GLN A 304 -7.36 -1.54 2.24
CA GLN A 304 -7.37 -0.13 1.80
C GLN A 304 -7.54 -0.04 0.28
N GLN A 305 -6.82 -0.87 -0.49
CA GLN A 305 -6.97 -0.97 -1.94
C GLN A 305 -8.42 -1.29 -2.33
N GLY A 306 -9.06 -2.24 -1.63
CA GLY A 306 -10.44 -2.61 -1.87
C GLY A 306 -11.38 -1.43 -1.71
N PHE A 307 -11.22 -0.62 -0.65
CA PHE A 307 -11.98 0.61 -0.49
C PHE A 307 -11.72 1.60 -1.64
N CYS A 308 -10.46 1.95 -1.90
CA CYS A 308 -10.08 2.91 -2.94
C CYS A 308 -10.65 2.52 -4.32
N SER A 309 -10.63 1.22 -4.64
CA SER A 309 -11.18 0.70 -5.90
C SER A 309 -12.70 0.79 -6.01
N GLN A 310 -13.45 0.80 -4.91
CA GLN A 310 -14.92 0.95 -4.96
C GLN A 310 -15.38 2.40 -5.14
N VAL A 311 -14.50 3.35 -4.86
CA VAL A 311 -14.79 4.79 -4.92
C VAL A 311 -13.97 5.50 -6.00
N ASP A 312 -13.30 4.74 -6.87
CA ASP A 312 -12.43 5.23 -7.94
C ASP A 312 -11.37 6.24 -7.48
N MET A 313 -10.86 6.07 -6.25
CA MET A 313 -9.80 6.92 -5.69
C MET A 313 -8.42 6.32 -6.01
N PRO A 314 -7.52 7.06 -6.69
CA PRO A 314 -6.16 6.60 -6.91
C PRO A 314 -5.38 6.56 -5.60
N PHE A 315 -4.36 5.71 -5.56
CA PHE A 315 -3.44 5.64 -4.44
C PHE A 315 -2.05 5.20 -4.91
N TRP A 316 -1.04 5.44 -4.09
CA TRP A 316 0.26 4.78 -4.23
C TRP A 316 0.69 4.14 -2.92
N LEU A 317 1.61 3.19 -3.03
CA LEU A 317 2.21 2.52 -1.87
C LEU A 317 3.40 3.33 -1.37
N GLN A 318 3.39 3.65 -0.08
CA GLN A 318 4.56 4.15 0.63
C GLN A 318 5.08 3.08 1.57
N LEU A 319 5.98 2.27 1.04
CA LEU A 319 6.70 1.22 1.76
C LEU A 319 8.20 1.47 1.56
N VAL A 320 8.96 1.44 2.65
CA VAL A 320 10.41 1.70 2.61
C VAL A 320 11.15 0.37 2.77
N GLY A 321 12.19 0.20 1.95
CA GLY A 321 13.00 -1.01 1.84
C GLY A 321 14.42 -0.67 1.42
N THR A 322 15.25 -1.69 1.15
CA THR A 322 16.67 -1.47 0.80
C THR A 322 16.93 -1.10 -0.65
N GLY A 323 15.90 -1.16 -1.51
CA GLY A 323 15.98 -0.81 -2.94
C GLY A 323 15.79 -2.01 -3.84
#